data_AF-A0A6G3XBB1-F1
#
_entry.id   AF-A0A6G3XBB1-F1
#
_cell.length_a   1.000
_cell.length_b   1.000
_cell.length_c   1.000
_cell.angle_alpha   90.00
_cell.angle_beta   90.00
_cell.angle_gamma   90.00
#
_symmetry.space_group_name_H-M   'P 1'
#
loop_
_entity.id
_entity.type
_entity.pdbx_description
1 polymer ?
#
loop_
_entity_poly.entity_id
_entity_poly.type
_entity_poly.pdbx_seq_one_letter_code
_entity_poly.pdbx_strand_id
1 'polypeptide(L)' 'MREGATGPEVTELQQRLLDIPDVYRDGSTNGSYDPTLTAAVARFQLWYGIRGDETGVYGNDTRAALESRTAAGTS' A
#
# COMPACT_ATOMS: atom_id res chain seq x y z
N MET A 1 -7.85 2.56 -4.25
CA MET A 1 -7.94 3.49 -3.10
C MET A 1 -6.93 4.61 -3.29
N ARG A 2 -7.22 5.81 -2.79
CA ARG A 2 -6.37 7.01 -2.94
C ARG A 2 -6.44 7.84 -1.65
N GLU A 3 -5.62 8.90 -1.58
CA GLU A 3 -5.61 9.83 -0.45
C GLU A 3 -7.03 10.29 -0.04
N GLY A 4 -7.26 10.31 1.27
CA GLY A 4 -8.57 10.61 1.87
C GLY A 4 -9.48 9.39 2.06
N ALA A 5 -9.16 8.22 1.48
CA ALA A 5 -9.86 6.99 1.80
C ALA A 5 -9.63 6.59 3.26
N THR A 6 -10.65 6.01 3.89
CA THR A 6 -10.57 5.47 5.25
C THR A 6 -11.27 4.12 5.35
N GLY A 7 -10.91 3.31 6.35
CA GLY A 7 -11.59 2.06 6.65
C GLY A 7 -10.69 0.82 6.68
N PRO A 8 -11.28 -0.36 6.89
CA PRO A 8 -10.53 -1.60 7.09
C PRO A 8 -9.67 -2.00 5.89
N GLU A 9 -10.09 -1.67 4.67
CA GLU A 9 -9.30 -1.93 3.46
C GLU A 9 -8.00 -1.12 3.45
N VAL A 10 -8.01 0.09 4.02
CA VAL A 10 -6.80 0.91 4.17
C VAL A 10 -5.88 0.33 5.25
N THR A 11 -6.44 -0.17 6.35
CA THR A 11 -5.66 -0.89 7.38
C THR A 11 -4.98 -2.12 6.81
N GLU A 12 -5.67 -2.90 5.98
CA GLU A 12 -5.07 -4.07 5.32
C GLU A 12 -3.92 -3.67 4.38
N LEU A 13 -4.10 -2.60 3.59
CA LEU A 13 -3.03 -2.05 2.76
C LEU A 13 -1.82 -1.62 3.60
N GLN A 14 -2.05 -0.90 4.70
CA GLN A 14 -0.98 -0.46 5.62
C GLN A 14 -0.22 -1.65 6.21
N GLN A 15 -0.92 -2.69 6.65
CA GLN A 15 -0.33 -3.92 7.17
C GLN A 15 0.55 -4.61 6.13
N ARG A 16 0.05 -4.78 4.90
CA ARG A 16 0.83 -5.39 3.82
C ARG A 16 2.07 -4.58 3.46
N LEU A 17 1.98 -3.24 3.45
CA LEU A 17 3.16 -2.41 3.15
C LEU A 17 4.22 -2.43 4.26
N LEU A 18 3.85 -2.76 5.51
CA LEU A 18 4.81 -3.00 6.59
C LEU A 18 5.62 -4.28 6.38
N ASP A 19 5.05 -5.28 5.71
CA ASP A 19 5.77 -6.52 5.33
C ASP A 19 6.77 -6.29 4.19
N ILE A 20 6.71 -5.15 3.51
CA ILE A 20 7.68 -4.79 2.46
C ILE A 20 8.81 -3.97 3.07
N PRO A 21 10.07 -4.49 3.05
CA PRO A 21 11.22 -3.77 3.59
C PRO A 21 11.33 -2.38 2.99
N ASP A 22 11.53 -1.38 3.86
CA ASP A 22 11.88 0.00 3.53
C ASP A 22 10.81 0.81 2.76
N VAL A 23 9.63 0.22 2.53
CA VAL A 23 8.54 0.89 1.81
C VAL A 23 7.70 1.75 2.74
N TYR A 24 7.18 1.18 3.83
CA TYR A 24 6.32 1.85 4.82
C TYR A 24 6.81 1.67 6.25
N ARG A 25 8.15 1.70 6.43
CA ARG A 25 8.80 1.56 7.73
C ARG A 25 8.22 2.56 8.74
N ASP A 26 7.91 2.07 9.94
CA ASP A 26 7.30 2.85 11.03
C ASP A 26 5.93 3.47 10.69
N GLY A 27 5.30 3.00 9.60
CA GLY A 27 3.98 3.42 9.17
C GLY A 27 2.88 3.00 10.14
N SER A 28 1.80 3.79 10.18
CA SER A 28 0.63 3.51 11.00
C SER A 28 -0.34 2.57 10.30
N THR A 29 -1.13 1.80 11.06
CA THR A 29 -2.25 0.97 10.59
C THR A 29 -3.62 1.53 10.99
N ASN A 30 -3.71 2.85 11.13
CA ASN A 30 -4.89 3.58 11.60
C ASN A 30 -6.08 3.60 10.61
N GLY A 31 -5.96 2.97 9.44
CA GLY A 31 -7.00 2.92 8.42
C GLY A 31 -7.25 4.25 7.72
N SER A 32 -6.28 5.16 7.71
CA SER A 32 -6.34 6.44 6.98
C SER A 32 -5.34 6.48 5.83
N TYR A 33 -5.83 6.77 4.63
CA TYR A 33 -4.99 6.94 3.45
C TYR A 33 -4.46 8.36 3.42
N ASP A 34 -3.46 8.62 4.24
CA ASP A 34 -2.82 9.92 4.42
C ASP A 34 -1.65 10.13 3.43
N PRO A 35 -1.03 11.32 3.38
CA PRO A 35 0.12 11.57 2.51
C PRO A 35 1.32 10.63 2.75
N THR A 36 1.47 10.10 3.96
CA THR A 36 2.52 9.13 4.29
C THR A 36 2.25 7.80 3.58
N LEU A 37 1.00 7.33 3.59
CA LEU A 37 0.60 6.12 2.87
C LEU A 37 0.66 6.34 1.35
N THR A 38 0.25 7.50 0.84
CA THR A 38 0.41 7.88 -0.57
C THR A 38 1.88 7.77 -1.01
N ALA A 39 2.81 8.31 -0.22
CA ALA A 39 4.24 8.24 -0.51
C ALA A 39 4.79 6.79 -0.47
N ALA A 40 4.30 5.96 0.44
CA ALA A 40 4.67 4.56 0.52
C ALA A 40 4.20 3.75 -0.69
N VAL A 41 2.95 3.98 -1.14
CA VAL A 41 2.42 3.35 -2.36
C VAL A 41 3.19 3.80 -3.59
N ALA A 42 3.51 5.10 -3.70
CA ALA A 42 4.35 5.61 -4.78
C ALA A 42 5.75 4.98 -4.78
N ARG A 43 6.38 4.81 -3.61
CA ARG A 43 7.69 4.15 -3.48
C ARG A 43 7.62 2.68 -3.91
N PHE A 44 6.59 1.96 -3.45
CA PHE A 44 6.34 0.58 -3.85
C PHE A 44 6.19 0.46 -5.37
N GLN A 45 5.34 1.29 -5.98
CA GLN A 45 5.15 1.33 -7.43
C GLN A 45 6.46 1.55 -8.19
N LEU A 46 7.26 2.52 -7.74
CA LEU A 46 8.56 2.83 -8.33
C LEU A 46 9.52 1.64 -8.25
N TRP A 47 9.68 1.03 -7.08
CA TRP A 47 10.65 -0.04 -6.85
C TRP A 47 10.32 -1.33 -7.61
N TYR A 48 9.03 -1.63 -7.77
CA TYR A 48 8.58 -2.84 -8.45
C TYR A 48 8.15 -2.59 -9.91
N GLY A 49 8.37 -1.38 -10.44
CA GLY A 49 8.11 -1.05 -11.84
C GLY A 49 6.63 -1.15 -12.23
N ILE A 50 5.71 -0.92 -11.30
CA ILE A 50 4.27 -0.99 -11.53
C ILE A 50 3.85 0.23 -12.36
N ARG A 51 3.08 -0.02 -13.41
CA ARG A 51 2.53 0.99 -14.33
C ARG A 51 1.04 0.73 -14.51
N GLY A 52 0.28 1.73 -14.94
CA GLY A 52 -1.17 1.62 -15.18
C GLY A 52 -2.01 2.34 -14.12
N ASP A 53 -1.61 2.23 -12.85
CA ASP A 53 -2.16 3.03 -11.76
C ASP A 53 -1.50 4.42 -11.67
N GLU A 54 -2.26 5.42 -11.22
CA GLU A 54 -1.72 6.73 -10.84
C GLU A 54 -0.71 6.58 -9.68
N THR A 55 0.32 7.42 -9.66
CA THR A 55 1.34 7.39 -8.60
C THR A 55 0.72 7.63 -7.23
N GLY A 56 0.97 6.73 -6.28
CA GLY A 56 0.39 6.81 -4.93
C GLY A 56 -1.08 6.38 -4.86
N VAL A 57 -1.65 5.82 -5.93
CA VAL A 57 -2.98 5.21 -5.93
C VAL A 57 -2.87 3.69 -5.86
N TYR A 58 -3.51 3.10 -4.85
CA TYR A 58 -3.61 1.65 -4.71
C TYR A 58 -4.74 1.12 -5.62
N GLY A 59 -4.47 1.05 -6.92
CA GLY A 59 -5.35 0.49 -7.94
C GLY A 59 -5.11 -1.00 -8.17
N ASN A 60 -5.63 -1.54 -9.28
CA ASN A 60 -5.66 -2.99 -9.51
C ASN A 60 -4.27 -3.58 -9.72
N ASP A 61 -3.41 -2.89 -10.48
CA ASP A 61 -2.05 -3.37 -10.79
C ASP A 61 -1.18 -3.34 -9.54
N THR A 62 -1.29 -2.27 -8.75
CA THR A 62 -0.58 -2.12 -7.48
C THR A 62 -1.05 -3.15 -6.47
N ARG A 63 -2.37 -3.41 -6.40
CA ARG A 63 -2.95 -4.43 -5.53
C ARG A 63 -2.44 -5.82 -5.86
N ALA A 64 -2.53 -6.23 -7.13
CA ALA A 64 -2.07 -7.54 -7.55
C ALA A 64 -0.59 -7.76 -7.22
N ALA A 65 0.25 -6.74 -7.42
CA ALA A 65 1.67 -6.83 -7.11
C ALA A 65 1.96 -6.90 -5.59
N LEU A 66 1.23 -6.15 -4.77
CA LEU A 66 1.42 -6.16 -3.32
C LEU A 66 0.92 -7.48 -2.71
N GLU A 67 -0.26 -7.95 -3.11
CA GLU A 67 -0.85 -9.20 -2.65
C GLU A 67 -0.04 -10.43 -3.07
N SER A 68 0.63 -10.40 -4.23
CA SER A 68 1.52 -11.51 -4.63
C SER A 68 2.79 -11.63 -3.79
N ARG A 69 3.15 -10.57 -3.04
CA ARG A 69 4.37 -10.48 -2.23
C ARG A 69 4.11 -10.60 -0.73
N THR A 70 2.87 -10.35 -0.33
CA THR A 70 2.43 -10.39 1.06
C THR A 70 1.42 -11.51 1.17
N ALA A 71 1.76 -12.57 1.90
CA ALA A 71 0.78 -13.59 2.22
C ALA A 71 -0.40 -12.90 2.92
N ALA A 72 -1.64 -13.22 2.53
CA ALA A 72 -2.79 -12.76 3.30
C ALA A 72 -2.59 -13.27 4.72
N GLY A 73 -2.31 -12.36 5.65
CA GLY A 73 -2.18 -12.65 7.07
C GLY A 73 -3.51 -13.21 7.56
N THR A 74 -3.69 -14.51 7.38
CA THR A 74 -4.82 -15.26 7.92
C THR A 74 -4.33 -15.77 9.26
N SER A 75 -4.66 -15.03 10.32
CA SER A 75 -4.55 -15.47 11.71
C SER A 75 -5.77 -15.00 12.46
#